data_AF-A0A6B2G5X3-F1
#
_entry.id   AF-A0A6B2G5X3-F1
#
_cell.length_a   1.000
_cell.length_b   1.000
_cell.length_c   1.000
_cell.angle_alpha   90.00
_cell.angle_beta   90.00
_cell.angle_gamma   90.00
#
_symmetry.space_group_name_H-M   'P 1'
#
loop_
_entity.id
_entity.type
_entity.pdbx_description
1 polymer ?
#
loop_
_entity_poly.entity_id
_entity_poly.type
_entity_poly.pdbx_seq_one_letter_code
_entity_poly.pdbx_strand_id
1 'polypeptide(L)'
;PYLTFGCLVDTGREFVDQPYLKTHFTCPTCDIHMICTPGEQMAHSNNCKPVIPLIEAKTEDDSKSDSPVLHRLSYTCETCNDTLMLTMTEILRHKNSHNLD
;
A
#
# COMPACT_ATOMS: atom_id res chain seq x y z
N PRO A 1 -49.01 -1.71 21.68
CA PRO A 1 -47.87 -0.96 21.11
C PRO A 1 -46.58 -1.23 21.90
N TYR A 2 -45.59 -1.86 21.28
CA TYR A 2 -44.27 -2.02 21.86
C TYR A 2 -43.28 -1.23 20.98
N LEU A 3 -42.39 -0.46 21.61
CA LEU A 3 -41.22 0.09 20.93
C LEU A 3 -40.10 -0.94 21.07
N THR A 4 -39.67 -1.52 19.96
CA THR A 4 -38.38 -2.22 19.87
C THR A 4 -37.27 -1.18 19.76
N PHE A 5 -36.73 -0.74 20.90
CA PHE A 5 -35.41 -0.11 20.95
C PHE A 5 -34.37 -1.22 20.83
N GLY A 6 -33.71 -1.31 19.68
CA GLY A 6 -32.70 -2.36 19.48
C GLY A 6 -32.49 -2.84 18.04
N CYS A 7 -32.94 -2.12 17.02
CA CYS A 7 -32.34 -2.28 15.70
C CYS A 7 -30.98 -1.56 15.76
N LEU A 8 -29.97 -2.22 16.33
CA LEU A 8 -28.56 -1.87 16.12
C LEU A 8 -28.34 -1.92 14.61
N VAL A 9 -28.65 -0.81 13.95
CA VAL A 9 -28.14 -0.49 12.62
C VAL A 9 -26.64 -0.66 12.77
N ASP A 10 -26.04 -1.46 11.89
CA ASP A 10 -24.60 -1.57 11.71
C ASP A 10 -24.08 -0.19 11.26
N THR A 11 -24.07 0.75 12.20
CA THR A 11 -23.40 2.05 12.13
C THR A 11 -21.93 1.86 12.45
N GLY A 12 -21.40 0.64 12.25
CA GLY A 12 -19.99 0.36 12.39
C GLY A 12 -19.21 1.36 11.56
N ARG A 13 -19.50 1.49 10.27
CA ARG A 13 -18.77 2.42 9.38
C ARG A 13 -18.89 3.89 9.77
N GLU A 14 -20.09 4.36 10.11
CA GLU A 14 -20.35 5.75 10.52
C GLU A 14 -19.68 6.09 11.87
N PHE A 15 -19.54 5.10 12.76
CA PHE A 15 -18.83 5.26 14.04
C PHE A 15 -17.30 5.11 13.88
N VAL A 16 -16.83 4.29 12.94
CA VAL A 16 -15.38 4.13 12.68
C VAL A 16 -14.81 5.34 11.92
N ASP A 17 -15.63 6.02 11.10
CA ASP A 17 -15.22 7.24 10.38
C ASP A 17 -15.31 8.53 11.22
N GLN A 18 -15.37 8.40 12.55
CA GLN A 18 -15.25 9.52 13.46
C GLN A 18 -13.77 9.99 13.51
N PRO A 19 -13.47 11.28 13.28
CA PRO A 19 -12.10 11.77 13.26
C PRO A 19 -11.38 11.62 14.61
N TYR A 20 -12.10 11.51 15.73
CA TYR A 20 -11.52 11.33 17.06
C TYR A 20 -11.00 9.91 17.33
N LEU A 21 -11.34 8.94 16.48
CA LEU A 21 -10.88 7.54 16.61
C LEU A 21 -9.62 7.25 15.81
N LYS A 22 -9.22 8.17 14.91
CA LYS A 22 -8.03 8.02 14.07
C LYS A 22 -6.83 8.67 14.76
N THR A 23 -5.70 7.97 14.74
CA THR A 23 -4.44 8.43 15.34
C THR A 23 -3.30 8.30 14.33
N HIS A 24 -2.28 9.14 14.48
CA HIS A 24 -1.05 9.00 13.69
C HIS A 24 -0.33 7.74 14.10
N PHE A 25 0.00 6.91 13.11
CA PHE A 25 0.73 5.68 13.30
C PHE A 25 1.80 5.53 12.23
N THR A 26 2.97 5.05 12.63
CA THR A 26 4.05 4.67 11.73
C THR A 26 4.30 3.18 11.88
N CYS A 27 4.16 2.42 10.80
CA CYS A 27 4.34 0.98 10.86
C CYS A 27 5.83 0.63 11.00
N PRO A 28 6.25 -0.15 12.01
CA PRO A 28 7.66 -0.50 12.18
C PRO A 28 8.20 -1.48 11.11
N THR A 29 7.30 -2.11 10.34
CA THR A 29 7.68 -3.14 9.35
C THR A 29 7.92 -2.54 7.96
N CYS A 30 7.14 -1.53 7.57
CA CYS A 30 7.21 -0.91 6.25
C CYS A 30 7.49 0.59 6.28
N ASP A 31 7.64 1.18 7.48
CA ASP A 31 7.90 2.60 7.73
C ASP A 31 6.83 3.58 7.17
N ILE A 32 5.66 3.07 6.79
CA ILE A 32 4.57 3.90 6.26
C ILE A 32 3.93 4.70 7.40
N HIS A 33 3.83 6.02 7.20
CA HIS A 33 3.08 6.92 8.06
C HIS A 33 1.62 7.03 7.60
N MET A 34 0.67 6.75 8.49
CA MET A 34 -0.76 6.78 8.19
C MET A 34 -1.60 7.25 9.39
N ILE A 35 -2.79 7.80 9.11
CA ILE A 35 -3.76 8.20 10.13
C ILE A 35 -4.91 7.19 10.10
N CYS A 36 -4.96 6.32 11.09
CA CYS A 36 -5.83 5.15 11.09
C CYS A 36 -6.45 4.91 12.46
N THR A 37 -7.55 4.17 12.47
CA THR A 37 -8.10 3.61 13.71
C THR A 37 -7.26 2.42 14.20
N PRO A 38 -7.36 2.04 15.49
CA PRO A 38 -6.67 0.86 16.01
C PRO A 38 -7.02 -0.45 15.29
N GLY A 39 -8.26 -0.58 14.79
CA GLY A 39 -8.68 -1.75 14.01
C GLY A 39 -7.98 -1.83 12.65
N GLU A 40 -7.89 -0.70 11.95
CA GLU A 40 -7.15 -0.61 10.68
C GLU A 40 -5.64 -0.83 10.89
N GLN A 41 -5.08 -0.35 12.00
CA GLN A 41 -3.70 -0.64 12.38
C GLN A 41 -3.45 -2.15 12.51
N MET A 42 -4.30 -2.88 13.24
CA MET A 42 -4.18 -4.35 13.36
C MET A 42 -4.30 -5.05 12.00
N ALA A 43 -5.28 -4.63 11.18
CA ALA A 43 -5.47 -5.19 9.85
C ALA A 43 -4.23 -4.95 8.96
N HIS A 44 -3.64 -3.75 9.03
CA HIS A 44 -2.39 -3.43 8.36
C HIS A 44 -1.27 -4.32 8.88
N SER A 45 -1.01 -4.37 10.19
CA SER A 45 0.07 -5.18 10.78
C SER A 45 -0.04 -6.66 10.40
N ASN A 46 -1.25 -7.21 10.31
CA ASN A 46 -1.47 -8.61 9.95
C ASN A 46 -1.19 -8.91 8.46
N ASN A 47 -1.36 -7.92 7.58
CA ASN A 47 -1.11 -8.05 6.14
C ASN A 47 0.22 -7.41 5.69
N CYS A 48 0.88 -6.67 6.57
CA CYS A 48 2.03 -5.86 6.24
C CYS A 48 3.24 -6.76 5.95
N LYS A 49 3.84 -6.53 4.78
CA LYS A 49 5.10 -7.15 4.37
C LYS A 49 6.18 -6.07 4.36
N PRO A 50 7.44 -6.40 4.70
CA PRO A 50 8.52 -5.44 4.68
C PRO A 50 8.60 -4.79 3.30
N VAL A 51 8.42 -3.47 3.26
CA VAL A 51 8.64 -2.67 2.06
C VAL A 51 10.13 -2.40 2.02
N ILE A 52 10.83 -3.01 1.06
CA ILE A 52 12.19 -2.61 0.73
C ILE A 52 12.05 -1.22 0.09
N PRO A 53 12.59 -0.15 0.70
CA PRO A 53 12.48 1.19 0.14
C PRO A 53 13.20 1.23 -1.22
N LEU A 54 12.40 1.20 -2.29
CA LEU A 54 12.87 1.52 -3.63
C LEU A 54 13.16 3.02 -3.61
N ILE A 55 14.44 3.36 -3.56
CA ILE A 55 14.95 4.72 -3.60
C ILE A 55 14.34 5.40 -4.84
N GLU A 56 13.34 6.26 -4.62
CA GLU A 56 12.83 7.16 -5.63
C GLU A 56 13.91 8.19 -5.95
N ALA A 57 14.75 7.86 -6.95
CA ALA A 57 15.58 8.84 -7.60
C ALA A 57 14.66 9.79 -8.38
N LYS A 58 14.27 10.90 -7.73
CA LYS A 58 13.83 12.12 -8.41
C LYS A 58 14.93 12.53 -9.38
N THR A 59 14.75 12.22 -10.66
CA THR A 59 15.36 13.00 -11.73
C THR A 59 14.29 13.96 -12.23
N GLU A 60 14.47 15.22 -11.83
CA GLU A 60 13.87 16.38 -12.46
C GLU A 60 14.24 16.34 -13.95
N ASP A 61 13.27 16.16 -14.83
CA ASP A 61 13.43 16.61 -16.22
C ASP A 61 12.09 17.17 -16.73
N ASP A 62 12.17 18.46 -16.99
CA ASP A 62 11.22 19.30 -17.68
C ASP A 62 11.02 18.78 -19.10
N SER A 63 9.84 18.28 -19.44
CA SER A 63 9.21 18.54 -20.74
C SER A 63 7.84 17.86 -20.89
N LYS A 64 6.89 18.71 -21.30
CA LYS A 64 5.59 18.38 -21.89
C LYS A 64 5.60 17.08 -22.70
N SER A 65 4.76 16.12 -22.36
CA SER A 65 4.00 15.30 -23.32
C SER A 65 2.93 14.49 -22.61
N ASP A 66 1.68 14.75 -23.00
CA ASP A 66 0.47 13.99 -22.66
C ASP A 66 0.60 12.56 -23.21
N SER A 67 1.14 11.66 -22.39
CA SER A 67 1.10 10.21 -22.58
C SER A 67 1.32 9.57 -21.21
N PRO A 68 0.68 8.44 -20.89
CA PRO A 68 0.89 7.77 -19.61
C PRO A 68 2.33 7.24 -19.57
N VAL A 69 3.25 8.06 -19.09
CA VAL A 69 4.65 7.69 -18.90
C VAL A 69 4.65 6.51 -17.95
N LEU A 70 4.86 5.29 -18.47
CA LEU A 70 5.10 4.13 -17.64
C LEU A 70 6.43 4.38 -16.92
N HIS A 71 6.34 4.83 -15.67
CA HIS A 71 7.53 5.04 -14.83
C HIS A 71 8.27 3.70 -14.71
N ARG A 72 9.45 3.62 -15.34
CA ARG A 72 10.35 2.46 -15.23
C ARG A 72 11.09 2.58 -13.90
N LEU A 73 10.98 1.56 -13.06
CA LEU A 73 11.52 1.51 -11.70
C LEU A 73 12.75 0.61 -11.67
N SER A 74 13.75 0.98 -10.87
CA SER A 74 14.94 0.15 -10.67
C SER A 74 14.60 -0.94 -9.68
N TYR A 75 14.49 -2.18 -10.14
CA TYR A 75 14.10 -3.33 -9.37
C TYR A 75 15.25 -4.34 -9.28
N THR A 76 15.66 -4.67 -8.06
CA THR A 76 16.62 -5.74 -7.77
C THR A 76 15.87 -7.03 -7.47
N CYS A 77 16.04 -8.06 -8.30
CA CYS A 77 15.41 -9.36 -8.06
C CYS A 77 16.24 -10.19 -7.08
N GLU A 78 15.63 -10.68 -6.00
CA GLU A 78 16.34 -11.50 -5.01
C GLU A 78 16.64 -12.93 -5.52
N THR A 79 15.90 -13.42 -6.51
CA THR A 79 16.07 -14.78 -7.06
C THR A 79 17.28 -14.88 -8.00
N CYS A 80 17.44 -13.93 -8.92
CA CYS A 80 18.57 -13.90 -9.87
C CYS A 80 19.65 -12.88 -9.51
N ASN A 81 19.42 -12.05 -8.49
CA ASN A 81 20.32 -10.99 -8.05
C ASN A 81 20.61 -9.89 -9.11
N ASP A 82 19.78 -9.81 -10.16
CA ASP A 82 19.91 -8.81 -11.22
C ASP A 82 19.19 -7.50 -10.87
N THR A 83 19.80 -6.39 -11.27
CA THR A 83 19.17 -5.05 -11.21
C THR A 83 18.59 -4.72 -12.58
N LEU A 84 17.27 -4.60 -12.66
CA LEU A 84 16.51 -4.41 -13.91
C LEU A 84 15.68 -3.14 -13.84
N MET A 85 15.57 -2.43 -14.98
CA MET A 85 14.74 -1.23 -15.10
C MET A 85 13.38 -1.60 -15.69
N LEU A 86 12.44 -1.93 -14.81
CA LEU A 86 11.15 -2.52 -15.16
C LEU A 86 10.00 -1.67 -14.66
N THR A 87 8.89 -1.66 -15.39
CA THR A 87 7.63 -1.07 -14.91
C THR A 87 6.95 -1.99 -13.89
N MET A 88 6.00 -1.49 -13.10
CA MET A 88 5.33 -2.31 -12.07
C MET A 88 4.76 -3.63 -12.62
N THR A 89 4.16 -3.60 -13.81
CA THR A 89 3.64 -4.82 -14.46
C THR A 89 4.75 -5.76 -14.93
N GLU A 90 5.89 -5.23 -15.37
CA GLU A 90 7.05 -6.04 -15.75
C GLU A 90 7.74 -6.68 -14.55
N ILE A 91 7.81 -5.98 -13.41
CA ILE A 91 8.31 -6.55 -12.14
C ILE A 91 7.47 -7.75 -11.73
N LEU A 92 6.13 -7.62 -11.80
CA LEU A 92 5.21 -8.71 -11.50
C LEU A 92 5.40 -9.89 -12.45
N ARG A 93 5.54 -9.65 -13.76
CA ARG A 93 5.80 -10.70 -14.76
C ARG A 93 7.13 -11.41 -14.51
N HIS A 94 8.21 -10.64 -14.26
CA HIS A 94 9.54 -11.17 -13.99
C HIS A 94 9.53 -12.09 -12.75
N LYS A 95 8.87 -11.66 -11.69
CA LYS A 95 8.74 -12.46 -10.47
C LYS A 95 7.96 -13.77 -10.71
N ASN A 96 6.94 -13.73 -11.57
CA ASN A 96 6.18 -14.92 -11.95
C ASN A 96 6.99 -15.88 -12.84
N SER A 97 7.92 -15.37 -13.67
CA SER A 97 8.81 -16.20 -14.49
C SER A 97 9.68 -17.15 -13.66
N HIS A 98 10.13 -16.71 -12.47
CA HIS A 98 10.89 -17.56 -11.54
C HIS A 98 10.05 -18.67 -10.89
N ASN A 99 8.71 -18.59 -10.92
CA ASN A 99 7.84 -19.60 -10.32
C ASN A 99 7.43 -20.70 -11.31
N LEU A 100 7.77 -20.54 -12.59
CA LEU A 100 7.52 -21.51 -13.66
C LEU A 100 8.74 -22.38 -14.00
N ASP A 101 9.86 -22.20 -13.31
CA ASP A 101 11.06 -23.07 -13.41
C ASP A 101 11.03 -24.16 -12.32
#